data_AF-A0A2E6VPR7-F1
#
_entry.id   AF-A0A2E6VPR7-F1
#
_cell.length_a   1.000
_cell.length_b   1.000
_cell.length_c   1.000
_cell.angle_alpha   90.00
_cell.angle_beta   90.00
_cell.angle_gamma   90.00
#
_symmetry.space_group_name_H-M   'P 1'
#
loop_
_entity.id
_entity.type
_entity.pdbx_description
1 polymer ?
#
loop_
_entity_poly.entity_id
_entity_poly.type
_entity_poly.pdbx_seq_one_letter_code
_entity_poly.pdbx_strand_id
1 'polypeptide(L)'
;MSSSETQLTDEQLDEHISAYEAKLAPKTGISRQRLLVTLMVIAALAWLAWPWQDELAFHFSNKEPIDLGDAVGVMERLPKEPNAYVRLQGILSNKAATVSGLRPGSLRMGPVQVRRLLGASIFVEFDQDTFLDRYQMFTQIDVQGRLQDFGPDSELAPAYYYFKERLKMKFPPNAKVLIVDERPGEMWRYPIGVAFCLVLIMFSILSLLRTAQRRHTSHEEMVAEE
;
A
#
# COMPACT_ATOMS: atom_id res chain seq x y z
N MET A 1 73.64 -16.08 -14.77
CA MET A 1 72.36 -15.52 -14.28
C MET A 1 71.73 -16.58 -13.40
N SER A 2 71.98 -16.54 -12.09
CA SER A 2 71.41 -17.49 -11.13
C SER A 2 70.30 -16.76 -10.40
N SER A 3 69.05 -17.12 -10.71
CA SER A 3 67.86 -16.69 -9.98
C SER A 3 67.92 -17.32 -8.59
N SER A 4 68.21 -16.51 -7.57
CA SER A 4 68.11 -16.92 -6.18
C SER A 4 66.62 -17.01 -5.84
N GLU A 5 66.07 -18.22 -5.91
CA GLU A 5 64.75 -18.51 -5.35
C GLU A 5 64.86 -18.39 -3.83
N THR A 6 64.32 -17.31 -3.28
CA THR A 6 64.13 -17.13 -1.85
C THR A 6 63.08 -18.16 -1.40
N GLN A 7 63.52 -19.33 -0.98
CA GLN A 7 62.66 -20.30 -0.29
C GLN A 7 62.23 -19.64 1.02
N LEU A 8 60.97 -19.19 1.09
CA LEU A 8 60.34 -18.86 2.36
C LEU A 8 60.42 -20.12 3.22
N THR A 9 60.96 -20.00 4.42
CA THR A 9 60.89 -21.08 5.41
C THR A 9 59.43 -21.29 5.79
N ASP A 10 59.05 -22.53 6.13
CA ASP A 10 57.68 -22.88 6.53
C ASP A 10 57.16 -21.95 7.64
N GLU A 11 58.05 -21.51 8.52
CA GLU A 11 57.78 -20.55 9.60
C GLU A 11 57.38 -19.15 9.08
N GLN A 12 58.01 -18.67 8.00
CA GLN A 12 57.62 -17.42 7.34
C GLN A 12 56.31 -17.57 6.56
N LEU A 13 56.02 -18.77 6.03
CA LEU A 13 54.76 -19.06 5.36
C LEU A 13 53.60 -19.06 6.36
N ASP A 14 53.77 -19.69 7.53
CA ASP A 14 52.79 -19.73 8.61
C ASP A 14 52.55 -18.34 9.23
N GLU A 15 53.58 -17.54 9.40
CA GLU A 15 53.45 -16.15 9.84
C GLU A 15 52.69 -15.30 8.79
N HIS A 16 52.93 -15.55 7.50
CA HIS A 16 52.22 -14.85 6.43
C HIS A 16 50.75 -15.28 6.32
N ILE A 17 50.46 -16.57 6.53
CA ILE A 17 49.10 -17.14 6.53
C ILE A 17 48.32 -16.61 7.74
N SER A 18 48.88 -16.67 8.95
CA SER A 18 48.23 -16.15 10.16
C SER A 18 47.98 -14.64 10.08
N ALA A 19 48.91 -13.87 9.51
CA ALA A 19 48.70 -12.44 9.27
C ALA A 19 47.63 -12.17 8.19
N TYR A 20 47.45 -13.06 7.22
CA TYR A 20 46.38 -12.98 6.23
C TYR A 20 45.02 -13.35 6.83
N GLU A 21 44.97 -14.39 7.66
CA GLU A 21 43.78 -14.83 8.40
C GLU A 21 43.33 -13.78 9.42
N ALA A 22 44.28 -13.15 10.13
CA ALA A 22 44.00 -12.02 11.03
C ALA A 22 43.49 -10.77 10.30
N LYS A 23 43.90 -10.55 9.04
CA LYS A 23 43.36 -9.48 8.17
C LYS A 23 42.01 -9.82 7.55
N LEU A 24 41.74 -11.11 7.33
CA LEU A 24 40.47 -11.63 6.83
C LEU A 24 39.43 -11.83 7.94
N ALA A 25 39.85 -11.80 9.21
CA ALA A 25 38.96 -11.83 10.36
C ALA A 25 37.86 -10.78 10.14
N PRO A 26 36.61 -11.21 9.84
CA PRO A 26 35.58 -10.28 9.47
C PRO A 26 35.40 -9.32 10.64
N LYS A 27 35.38 -8.00 10.39
CA LYS A 27 35.02 -7.00 11.42
C LYS A 27 33.60 -7.32 11.91
N THR A 28 33.52 -8.15 12.94
CA THR A 28 32.34 -8.86 13.44
C THR A 28 31.58 -7.97 14.42
N GLY A 29 31.25 -6.74 14.00
CA GLY A 29 30.22 -5.95 14.65
C GLY A 29 28.93 -6.04 13.84
N ILE A 30 27.76 -6.12 14.49
CA ILE A 30 26.56 -5.55 13.85
C ILE A 30 26.91 -4.09 13.65
N SER A 31 27.23 -3.70 12.42
CA SER A 31 27.57 -2.30 12.17
C SER A 31 26.35 -1.49 12.60
N ARG A 32 26.56 -0.44 13.40
CA ARG A 32 25.48 0.50 13.78
C ARG A 32 24.70 0.95 12.54
N GLN A 33 25.39 1.03 11.41
CA GLN A 33 24.84 1.24 10.08
C GLN A 33 23.79 0.19 9.66
N ARG A 34 24.03 -1.12 9.81
CA ARG A 34 23.05 -2.17 9.45
C ARG A 34 21.78 -2.10 10.31
N LEU A 35 21.93 -1.86 11.61
CA LEU A 35 20.80 -1.69 12.51
C LEU A 35 19.97 -0.47 12.10
N LEU A 36 20.64 0.66 11.87
CA LEU A 36 20.02 1.91 11.45
C LEU A 36 19.31 1.77 10.09
N VAL A 37 19.93 1.12 9.12
CA VAL A 37 19.32 0.84 7.81
C VAL A 37 18.07 -0.04 7.97
N THR A 38 18.13 -1.07 8.81
CA THR A 38 16.96 -1.94 9.05
C THR A 38 15.81 -1.18 9.69
N LEU A 39 16.10 -0.35 10.70
CA LEU A 39 15.08 0.51 11.32
C LEU A 39 14.50 1.52 10.33
N MET A 40 15.33 2.10 9.46
CA MET A 40 14.87 2.99 8.38
C MET A 40 13.96 2.26 7.39
N VAL A 41 14.28 1.03 7.02
CA VAL A 41 13.43 0.22 6.13
C VAL A 41 12.09 -0.08 6.79
N ILE A 42 12.08 -0.49 8.07
CA ILE A 42 10.84 -0.75 8.81
C ILE A 42 10.00 0.53 8.90
N ALA A 43 10.62 1.67 9.24
CA ALA A 43 9.93 2.95 9.33
C ALA A 43 9.38 3.39 7.96
N ALA A 44 10.14 3.21 6.87
CA ALA A 44 9.71 3.52 5.51
C ALA A 44 8.53 2.64 5.07
N LEU A 45 8.55 1.33 5.38
CA LEU A 45 7.44 0.42 5.08
C LEU A 45 6.20 0.75 5.90
N ALA A 46 6.35 1.06 7.19
CA ALA A 46 5.24 1.49 8.04
C ALA A 46 4.62 2.80 7.56
N TRP A 47 5.45 3.77 7.16
CA TRP A 47 5.02 5.03 6.56
C TRP A 47 4.26 4.80 5.24
N LEU A 48 4.77 3.93 4.37
CA LEU A 48 4.13 3.59 3.11
C LEU A 48 2.78 2.88 3.31
N ALA A 49 2.67 2.03 4.33
CA ALA A 49 1.46 1.30 4.66
C ALA A 49 0.44 2.11 5.48
N TRP A 50 0.83 3.26 6.05
CA TRP A 50 -0.02 4.10 6.89
C TRP A 50 -1.36 4.47 6.22
N PRO A 51 -1.40 4.92 4.96
CA PRO A 51 -2.66 5.27 4.29
C PRO A 51 -3.60 4.07 4.10
N TRP A 52 -3.10 2.83 4.14
CA TRP A 52 -3.92 1.63 3.93
C TRP A 52 -4.66 1.19 5.20
N GLN A 53 -4.46 1.85 6.34
CA GLN A 53 -5.13 1.45 7.59
C GLN A 53 -6.66 1.53 7.48
N ASP A 54 -7.19 2.61 6.90
CA ASP A 54 -8.63 2.79 6.70
C ASP A 54 -9.20 1.79 5.68
N GLU A 55 -8.43 1.49 4.63
CA GLU A 55 -8.78 0.46 3.64
C GLU A 55 -8.82 -0.94 4.27
N LEU A 56 -7.82 -1.28 5.08
CA LEU A 56 -7.78 -2.55 5.80
C LEU A 56 -8.97 -2.65 6.77
N ALA A 57 -9.21 -1.60 7.56
CA ALA A 57 -10.33 -1.57 8.50
C ALA A 57 -11.67 -1.77 7.80
N PHE A 58 -11.86 -1.15 6.63
CA PHE A 58 -13.04 -1.36 5.81
C PHE A 58 -13.14 -2.79 5.28
N HIS A 59 -12.09 -3.33 4.65
CA HIS A 59 -12.12 -4.66 4.05
C HIS A 59 -12.14 -5.80 5.07
N PHE A 60 -11.71 -5.57 6.30
CA PHE A 60 -11.89 -6.52 7.41
C PHE A 60 -13.21 -6.35 8.15
N SER A 61 -13.97 -5.28 7.87
CA SER A 61 -15.34 -5.18 8.38
C SER A 61 -16.24 -6.18 7.65
N ASN A 62 -17.09 -6.91 8.36
CA ASN A 62 -18.09 -7.76 7.73
C ASN A 62 -19.46 -7.08 7.84
N LYS A 63 -19.63 -5.99 7.09
CA LYS A 63 -20.84 -5.15 7.13
C LYS A 63 -21.77 -5.47 5.94
N GLU A 64 -23.04 -5.67 6.24
CA GLU A 64 -24.09 -5.74 5.22
C GLU A 64 -24.33 -4.36 4.59
N PRO A 65 -24.77 -4.30 3.31
CA PRO A 65 -25.05 -3.04 2.65
C PRO A 65 -26.25 -2.33 3.31
N ILE A 66 -26.06 -1.07 3.67
CA ILE A 66 -27.15 -0.19 4.12
C ILE A 66 -27.93 0.25 2.88
N ASP A 67 -29.22 -0.11 2.81
CA ASP A 67 -30.06 0.28 1.69
C ASP A 67 -30.54 1.73 1.82
N LEU A 68 -30.12 2.58 0.88
CA LEU A 68 -30.50 3.98 0.81
C LEU A 68 -31.69 4.22 -0.14
N GLY A 69 -32.12 3.22 -0.90
CA GLY A 69 -33.15 3.34 -1.92
C GLY A 69 -32.75 4.29 -3.06
N ASP A 70 -33.67 5.19 -3.44
CA ASP A 70 -33.44 6.16 -4.52
C ASP A 70 -32.49 7.30 -4.10
N ALA A 71 -31.59 7.68 -5.00
CA ALA A 71 -30.67 8.81 -4.91
C ALA A 71 -31.37 10.16 -4.74
N VAL A 72 -32.60 10.32 -5.20
CA VAL A 72 -33.37 11.55 -4.98
C VAL A 72 -33.62 11.74 -3.47
N GLY A 73 -33.13 12.87 -2.93
CA GLY A 73 -33.27 13.18 -1.50
C GLY A 73 -32.43 12.28 -0.57
N VAL A 74 -31.46 11.54 -1.09
CA VAL A 74 -30.64 10.61 -0.28
C VAL A 74 -29.75 11.31 0.75
N MET A 75 -29.42 12.60 0.54
CA MET A 75 -28.47 13.33 1.38
C MET A 75 -28.91 13.42 2.85
N GLU A 76 -30.21 13.38 3.14
CA GLU A 76 -30.78 13.40 4.50
C GLU A 76 -30.70 12.04 5.19
N ARG A 77 -30.54 10.95 4.41
CA ARG A 77 -30.54 9.56 4.86
C ARG A 77 -29.14 8.94 4.88
N LEU A 78 -28.10 9.73 4.62
CA LEU A 78 -26.74 9.24 4.57
C LEU A 78 -26.29 8.71 5.95
N PRO A 79 -25.58 7.58 5.98
CA PRO A 79 -24.99 7.08 7.22
C PRO A 79 -23.97 8.09 7.75
N LYS A 80 -23.92 8.21 9.08
CA LYS A 80 -22.91 9.04 9.76
C LYS A 80 -21.52 8.41 9.74
N GLU A 81 -21.45 7.10 9.57
CA GLU A 81 -20.20 6.36 9.54
C GLU A 81 -19.42 6.69 8.26
N PRO A 82 -18.13 7.04 8.37
CA PRO A 82 -17.26 7.11 7.20
C PRO A 82 -17.12 5.70 6.61
N ASN A 83 -16.92 5.61 5.29
CA ASN A 83 -16.70 4.34 4.58
C ASN A 83 -17.86 3.33 4.73
N ALA A 84 -19.10 3.78 4.87
CA ALA A 84 -20.24 2.87 4.92
C ALA A 84 -20.40 2.10 3.61
N TYR A 85 -20.68 0.80 3.69
CA TYR A 85 -21.07 0.00 2.53
C TYR A 85 -22.58 0.16 2.31
N VAL A 86 -22.97 0.69 1.15
CA VAL A 86 -24.36 1.10 0.89
C VAL A 86 -24.86 0.57 -0.45
N ARG A 87 -26.18 0.42 -0.57
CA ARG A 87 -26.90 0.20 -1.83
C ARG A 87 -27.67 1.45 -2.20
N LEU A 88 -27.61 1.82 -3.48
CA LEU A 88 -28.23 3.02 -4.00
C LEU A 88 -28.78 2.77 -5.41
N GLN A 89 -29.96 3.30 -5.67
CA GLN A 89 -30.59 3.31 -6.99
C GLN A 89 -30.62 4.74 -7.53
N GLY A 90 -30.41 4.91 -8.83
CA GLY A 90 -30.51 6.23 -9.44
C GLY A 90 -30.17 6.25 -10.92
N ILE A 91 -30.28 7.42 -11.54
CA ILE A 91 -29.98 7.60 -12.96
C ILE A 91 -28.61 8.27 -13.10
N LEU A 92 -27.73 7.63 -13.88
CA LEU A 92 -26.42 8.18 -14.20
C LEU A 92 -26.53 9.39 -15.13
N SER A 93 -25.84 10.49 -14.82
CA SER A 93 -25.75 11.66 -15.70
C SER A 93 -24.82 11.41 -16.89
N ASN A 94 -24.83 12.25 -17.91
CA ASN A 94 -23.84 12.20 -19.01
C ASN A 94 -22.44 12.72 -18.63
N LYS A 95 -22.29 13.35 -17.46
CA LYS A 95 -21.01 13.95 -17.05
C LYS A 95 -20.14 12.92 -16.37
N ALA A 96 -19.02 12.60 -16.99
CA ALA A 96 -18.02 11.68 -16.47
C ALA A 96 -16.62 12.28 -16.51
N ALA A 97 -15.75 11.80 -15.62
CA ALA A 97 -14.32 12.03 -15.63
C ALA A 97 -13.62 10.69 -15.38
N THR A 98 -12.48 10.47 -16.04
CA THR A 98 -11.68 9.26 -15.84
C THR A 98 -10.37 9.64 -15.18
N VAL A 99 -10.01 8.92 -14.11
CA VAL A 99 -8.71 8.98 -13.45
C VAL A 99 -7.95 7.72 -13.83
N SER A 100 -6.77 7.87 -14.41
CA SER A 100 -5.94 6.74 -14.82
C SER A 100 -4.77 6.54 -13.85
N GLY A 101 -4.49 5.30 -13.49
CA GLY A 101 -3.31 4.92 -12.71
C GLY A 101 -3.65 4.28 -11.36
N LEU A 102 -2.72 4.39 -10.40
CA LEU A 102 -2.93 3.94 -9.03
C LEU A 102 -3.76 4.99 -8.28
N ARG A 103 -4.92 4.59 -7.76
CA ARG A 103 -5.81 5.45 -6.98
C ARG A 103 -5.18 5.72 -5.61
N PRO A 104 -4.86 6.98 -5.25
CA PRO A 104 -4.26 7.31 -3.96
C PRO A 104 -5.05 6.71 -2.79
N GLY A 105 -4.37 6.24 -1.76
CA GLY A 105 -4.99 5.60 -0.60
C GLY A 105 -5.48 4.16 -0.83
N SER A 106 -5.59 3.70 -2.08
CA SER A 106 -6.02 2.33 -2.40
C SER A 106 -5.00 1.56 -3.26
N LEU A 107 -5.08 0.23 -3.25
CA LEU A 107 -4.30 -0.63 -4.17
C LEU A 107 -5.04 -0.87 -5.50
N ARG A 108 -5.97 0.04 -5.85
CA ARG A 108 -6.76 -0.04 -7.07
C ARG A 108 -6.03 0.64 -8.22
N MET A 109 -5.85 -0.11 -9.30
CA MET A 109 -5.30 0.38 -10.56
C MET A 109 -6.40 0.38 -11.61
N GLY A 110 -6.43 1.39 -12.45
CA GLY A 110 -7.24 1.36 -13.66
C GLY A 110 -7.52 2.75 -14.22
N PRO A 111 -8.13 2.83 -15.40
CA PRO A 111 -8.99 3.96 -15.73
C PRO A 111 -10.27 3.85 -14.89
N VAL A 112 -10.32 4.59 -13.79
CA VAL A 112 -11.49 4.67 -12.94
C VAL A 112 -12.38 5.81 -13.43
N GLN A 113 -13.63 5.52 -13.79
CA GLN A 113 -14.59 6.52 -14.22
C GLN A 113 -15.48 6.95 -13.05
N VAL A 114 -15.60 8.26 -12.87
CA VAL A 114 -16.49 8.90 -11.90
C VAL A 114 -17.63 9.57 -12.66
N ARG A 115 -18.89 9.29 -12.30
CA ARG A 115 -20.10 9.83 -12.95
C ARG A 115 -21.13 10.27 -11.92
N ARG A 116 -21.77 11.42 -12.12
CA ARG A 116 -22.77 11.94 -11.17
C ARG A 116 -24.11 11.20 -11.27
N LEU A 117 -24.78 10.95 -10.15
CA LEU A 117 -26.21 10.60 -10.13
C LEU A 117 -27.10 11.84 -10.24
N LEU A 118 -28.10 11.77 -11.12
CA LEU A 118 -29.09 12.84 -11.27
C LEU A 118 -29.91 13.01 -9.99
N GLY A 119 -30.22 14.27 -9.65
CA GLY A 119 -31.00 14.58 -8.45
C GLY A 119 -30.23 14.47 -7.12
N ALA A 120 -28.98 14.02 -7.14
CA ALA A 120 -28.15 13.85 -5.94
C ALA A 120 -26.79 14.54 -6.04
N SER A 121 -26.14 14.64 -4.89
CA SER A 121 -24.73 15.05 -4.75
C SER A 121 -23.84 13.83 -4.49
N ILE A 122 -24.23 12.71 -5.08
CA ILE A 122 -23.49 11.44 -5.07
C ILE A 122 -22.92 11.19 -6.45
N PHE A 123 -21.64 10.83 -6.47
CA PHE A 123 -20.89 10.38 -7.63
C PHE A 123 -20.72 8.89 -7.54
N VAL A 124 -20.71 8.19 -8.67
CA VAL A 124 -20.46 6.75 -8.75
C VAL A 124 -19.12 6.58 -9.41
N GLU A 125 -18.20 5.93 -8.71
CA GLU A 125 -16.86 5.58 -9.17
C GLU A 125 -16.84 4.10 -9.53
N PHE A 126 -16.47 3.76 -10.76
CA PHE A 126 -16.37 2.38 -11.20
C PHE A 126 -15.16 2.16 -12.10
N ASP A 127 -14.70 0.92 -12.16
CA ASP A 127 -13.69 0.49 -13.13
C ASP A 127 -14.27 0.60 -14.54
N GLN A 128 -13.70 1.48 -15.36
CA GLN A 128 -14.24 1.76 -16.68
C GLN A 128 -14.20 0.50 -17.55
N ASP A 129 -13.14 -0.28 -17.50
CA ASP A 129 -12.96 -1.44 -18.38
C ASP A 129 -13.91 -2.57 -18.00
N THR A 130 -14.23 -2.70 -16.72
CA THR A 130 -15.11 -3.76 -16.20
C THR A 130 -16.59 -3.43 -16.36
N PHE A 131 -16.98 -2.16 -16.19
CA PHE A 131 -18.40 -1.79 -16.08
C PHE A 131 -18.92 -0.87 -17.20
N LEU A 132 -18.13 -0.59 -18.25
CA LEU A 132 -18.53 0.33 -19.32
C LEU A 132 -19.92 0.04 -19.87
N ASP A 133 -20.21 -1.20 -20.21
CA ASP A 133 -21.48 -1.60 -20.84
C ASP A 133 -22.68 -1.47 -19.91
N ARG A 134 -22.47 -1.58 -18.60
CA ARG A 134 -23.52 -1.52 -17.58
C ARG A 134 -23.81 -0.08 -17.14
N TYR A 135 -22.78 0.76 -17.04
CA TYR A 135 -22.86 2.10 -16.45
C TYR A 135 -22.71 3.20 -17.51
N GLN A 136 -23.62 3.16 -18.48
CA GLN A 136 -23.73 4.14 -19.55
C GLN A 136 -24.40 5.45 -19.08
N MET A 137 -24.40 6.47 -19.93
CA MET A 137 -25.12 7.71 -19.64
C MET A 137 -26.64 7.50 -19.63
N PHE A 138 -27.33 8.20 -18.73
CA PHE A 138 -28.80 8.20 -18.61
C PHE A 138 -29.43 6.83 -18.37
N THR A 139 -28.65 5.87 -17.86
CA THR A 139 -29.16 4.57 -17.45
C THR A 139 -29.56 4.60 -15.97
N GLN A 140 -30.69 3.96 -15.67
CA GLN A 140 -31.04 3.63 -14.30
C GLN A 140 -30.14 2.49 -13.84
N ILE A 141 -29.54 2.66 -12.67
CA ILE A 141 -28.64 1.68 -12.06
C ILE A 141 -29.12 1.36 -10.65
N ASP A 142 -28.84 0.14 -10.24
CA ASP A 142 -28.87 -0.32 -8.85
C ASP A 142 -27.46 -0.78 -8.53
N VAL A 143 -26.83 -0.11 -7.57
CA VAL A 143 -25.41 -0.24 -7.33
C VAL A 143 -25.10 -0.32 -5.84
N GLN A 144 -24.16 -1.18 -5.50
CA GLN A 144 -23.61 -1.30 -4.16
C GLN A 144 -22.15 -0.85 -4.19
N GLY A 145 -21.73 -0.19 -3.12
CA GLY A 145 -20.38 0.33 -3.05
C GLY A 145 -20.05 0.96 -1.72
N ARG A 146 -18.78 1.31 -1.56
CA ARG A 146 -18.29 2.07 -0.41
C ARG A 146 -18.58 3.55 -0.60
N LEU A 147 -19.18 4.19 0.39
CA LEU A 147 -19.44 5.62 0.38
C LEU A 147 -18.29 6.40 1.04
N GLN A 148 -17.68 7.31 0.29
CA GLN A 148 -16.61 8.20 0.75
C GLN A 148 -16.90 9.67 0.49
N ASP A 149 -16.12 10.56 1.08
CA ASP A 149 -16.16 11.99 0.80
C ASP A 149 -15.61 12.31 -0.59
N PHE A 150 -16.27 13.24 -1.28
CA PHE A 150 -15.85 13.73 -2.60
C PHE A 150 -15.52 15.22 -2.51
N GLY A 151 -14.23 15.55 -2.39
CA GLY A 151 -13.79 16.91 -2.12
C GLY A 151 -12.32 17.16 -2.49
N PRO A 152 -11.82 18.38 -2.23
CA PRO A 152 -10.43 18.74 -2.51
C PRO A 152 -9.43 17.94 -1.67
N ASP A 153 -9.83 17.50 -0.49
CA ASP A 153 -9.01 16.73 0.44
C ASP A 153 -9.27 15.21 0.34
N SER A 154 -10.05 14.75 -0.64
CA SER A 154 -10.33 13.33 -0.84
C SER A 154 -9.42 12.68 -1.88
N GLU A 155 -9.36 11.35 -1.88
CA GLU A 155 -8.52 10.55 -2.80
C GLU A 155 -8.82 10.83 -4.28
N LEU A 156 -10.01 11.32 -4.58
CA LEU A 156 -10.47 11.69 -5.93
C LEU A 156 -10.36 13.19 -6.22
N ALA A 157 -9.51 13.92 -5.49
CA ALA A 157 -9.24 15.33 -5.75
C ALA A 157 -8.98 15.63 -7.25
N PRO A 158 -8.22 14.82 -8.02
CA PRO A 158 -8.04 15.06 -9.47
C PRO A 158 -9.37 15.06 -10.25
N ALA A 159 -10.26 14.10 -9.99
CA ALA A 159 -11.58 14.06 -10.62
C ALA A 159 -12.44 15.26 -10.17
N TYR A 160 -12.42 15.57 -8.87
CA TYR A 160 -13.10 16.74 -8.31
C TYR A 160 -12.68 18.03 -9.01
N TYR A 161 -11.38 18.30 -9.12
CA TYR A 161 -10.85 19.48 -9.81
C TYR A 161 -11.17 19.46 -11.30
N TYR A 162 -11.09 18.32 -11.97
CA TYR A 162 -11.49 18.20 -13.37
C TYR A 162 -12.96 18.63 -13.58
N PHE A 163 -13.89 18.09 -12.80
CA PHE A 163 -15.30 18.48 -12.91
C PHE A 163 -15.54 19.95 -12.55
N LYS A 164 -14.86 20.46 -11.52
CA LYS A 164 -14.99 21.84 -11.07
C LYS A 164 -14.45 22.83 -12.12
N GLU A 165 -13.26 22.57 -12.64
CA GLU A 165 -12.55 23.50 -13.51
C GLU A 165 -12.96 23.38 -14.97
N ARG A 166 -13.12 22.15 -15.48
CA ARG A 166 -13.46 21.90 -16.90
C ARG A 166 -14.96 21.87 -17.14
N LEU A 167 -15.72 21.21 -16.26
CA LEU A 167 -17.18 21.06 -16.42
C LEU A 167 -18.00 22.10 -15.65
N LYS A 168 -17.32 23.05 -14.99
CA LYS A 168 -17.91 24.16 -14.20
C LYS A 168 -18.97 23.68 -13.21
N MET A 169 -18.78 22.48 -12.66
CA MET A 169 -19.70 21.91 -11.69
C MET A 169 -19.47 22.53 -10.32
N LYS A 170 -20.57 22.85 -9.62
CA LYS A 170 -20.55 23.20 -8.21
C LYS A 170 -20.87 21.95 -7.41
N PHE A 171 -20.00 21.63 -6.47
CA PHE A 171 -20.19 20.54 -5.52
C PHE A 171 -20.57 21.13 -4.17
N PRO A 172 -21.58 20.58 -3.48
CA PRO A 172 -21.80 20.95 -2.10
C PRO A 172 -20.66 20.44 -1.22
N PRO A 173 -20.45 21.03 -0.03
CA PRO A 173 -19.39 20.62 0.89
C PRO A 173 -19.45 19.15 1.34
N ASN A 174 -20.65 18.55 1.26
CA ASN A 174 -20.93 17.17 1.67
C ASN A 174 -21.09 16.21 0.47
N ALA A 175 -20.54 16.54 -0.70
CA ALA A 175 -20.57 15.63 -1.84
C ALA A 175 -19.91 14.29 -1.48
N LYS A 176 -20.49 13.20 -1.95
CA LYS A 176 -20.02 11.84 -1.67
C LYS A 176 -19.71 11.09 -2.96
N VAL A 177 -18.79 10.14 -2.89
CA VAL A 177 -18.55 9.18 -3.97
C VAL A 177 -18.89 7.77 -3.49
N LEU A 178 -19.60 7.02 -4.33
CA LEU A 178 -19.94 5.63 -4.15
C LEU A 178 -19.02 4.81 -5.04
N ILE A 179 -18.10 4.08 -4.41
CA ILE A 179 -17.08 3.29 -5.10
C ILE A 179 -17.61 1.89 -5.31
N VAL A 180 -17.86 1.55 -6.57
CA VAL A 180 -18.45 0.28 -6.98
C VAL A 180 -17.42 -0.84 -6.83
N ASP A 181 -17.95 -2.02 -6.51
CA ASP A 181 -17.19 -3.27 -6.41
C ASP A 181 -16.19 -3.30 -5.23
N GLU A 182 -16.35 -2.38 -4.28
CA GLU A 182 -15.61 -2.38 -3.01
C GLU A 182 -16.45 -3.04 -1.91
N ARG A 183 -16.73 -4.33 -2.06
CA ARG A 183 -17.37 -5.07 -0.98
C ARG A 183 -16.38 -5.34 0.15
N PRO A 184 -16.78 -5.14 1.43
CA PRO A 184 -16.00 -5.61 2.56
C PRO A 184 -15.74 -7.11 2.45
N GLY A 185 -14.50 -7.54 2.74
CA GLY A 185 -14.09 -8.95 2.69
C GLY A 185 -13.69 -9.52 1.32
N GLU A 186 -13.95 -8.84 0.20
CA GLU A 186 -13.67 -9.40 -1.14
C GLU A 186 -12.31 -8.99 -1.73
N MET A 187 -11.72 -7.87 -1.29
CA MET A 187 -10.43 -7.40 -1.84
C MET A 187 -9.22 -8.02 -1.12
N TRP A 188 -8.70 -9.11 -1.68
CA TRP A 188 -7.49 -9.79 -1.20
C TRP A 188 -6.18 -9.00 -1.37
N ARG A 189 -6.16 -7.97 -2.21
CA ARG A 189 -4.95 -7.19 -2.50
C ARG A 189 -4.37 -6.54 -1.24
N TYR A 190 -5.22 -6.07 -0.32
CA TYR A 190 -4.78 -5.44 0.93
C TYR A 190 -4.14 -6.45 1.90
N PRO A 191 -4.78 -7.58 2.24
CA PRO A 191 -4.11 -8.66 2.99
C PRO A 191 -2.79 -9.11 2.36
N ILE A 192 -2.73 -9.26 1.04
CA ILE A 192 -1.50 -9.67 0.32
C ILE A 192 -0.42 -8.61 0.47
N GLY A 193 -0.74 -7.33 0.28
CA GLY A 193 0.20 -6.22 0.44
C GLY A 193 0.76 -6.14 1.86
N VAL A 194 -0.09 -6.28 2.87
CA VAL A 194 0.34 -6.31 4.28
C VAL A 194 1.22 -7.53 4.56
N ALA A 195 0.82 -8.72 4.11
CA ALA A 195 1.61 -9.93 4.28
C ALA A 195 3.01 -9.79 3.64
N PHE A 196 3.08 -9.20 2.44
CA PHE A 196 4.34 -8.92 1.77
C PHE A 196 5.24 -7.97 2.58
N CYS A 197 4.69 -6.88 3.11
CA CYS A 197 5.43 -5.96 3.99
C CYS A 197 5.96 -6.67 5.25
N LEU A 198 5.14 -7.52 5.89
CA LEU A 198 5.54 -8.28 7.07
C LEU A 198 6.67 -9.27 6.76
N VAL A 199 6.61 -9.94 5.60
CA VAL A 199 7.66 -10.84 5.14
C VAL A 199 8.98 -10.09 4.93
N LEU A 200 8.96 -8.89 4.33
CA LEU A 200 10.15 -8.06 4.16
C LEU A 200 10.76 -7.62 5.49
N ILE A 201 9.91 -7.22 6.44
CA ILE A 201 10.33 -6.86 7.81
C ILE A 201 10.98 -8.09 8.48
N MET A 202 10.34 -9.25 8.41
CA MET A 202 10.83 -10.50 8.97
C MET A 202 12.20 -10.87 8.39
N PHE A 203 12.37 -10.84 7.06
CA PHE A 203 13.67 -11.11 6.43
C PHE A 203 14.75 -10.14 6.89
N SER A 204 14.42 -8.86 7.06
CA SER A 204 15.34 -7.85 7.55
C SER A 204 15.79 -8.14 8.99
N ILE A 205 14.86 -8.54 9.86
CA ILE A 205 15.15 -8.93 11.25
C ILE A 205 15.97 -10.23 11.29
N LEU A 206 15.61 -11.26 10.51
CA LEU A 206 16.34 -12.52 10.45
C LEU A 206 17.79 -12.33 9.97
N SER A 207 18.01 -11.42 9.02
CA SER A 207 19.36 -11.05 8.56
C SER A 207 20.20 -10.44 9.69
N LEU A 208 19.61 -9.57 10.52
CA LEU A 208 20.26 -9.03 11.72
C LEU A 208 20.56 -10.13 12.74
N LEU A 209 19.60 -11.01 13.02
CA LEU A 209 19.74 -12.09 14.00
C LEU A 209 20.81 -13.11 13.59
N ARG A 210 20.85 -13.53 12.32
CA ARG A 210 21.91 -14.42 11.80
C ARG A 210 23.29 -13.79 11.92
N THR A 211 23.39 -12.48 11.68
CA THR A 211 24.63 -11.73 11.87
C THR A 211 25.03 -11.72 13.35
N ALA A 212 24.07 -11.62 14.27
CA ALA A 212 24.30 -11.66 15.71
C ALA A 212 24.70 -13.05 16.21
N GLN A 213 24.04 -14.13 15.75
CA GLN A 213 24.30 -15.51 16.19
C GLN A 213 25.68 -16.00 15.77
N ARG A 214 26.10 -15.75 14.51
CA ARG A 214 27.46 -16.07 14.05
C ARG A 214 28.54 -15.43 14.94
N ARG A 215 28.21 -14.31 15.59
CA ARG A 215 29.10 -13.60 16.51
C ARG A 215 29.26 -14.32 17.86
N HIS A 216 28.18 -14.90 18.39
CA HIS A 216 28.22 -15.60 19.68
C HIS A 216 29.07 -16.87 19.58
N THR A 217 28.89 -17.63 18.49
CA THR A 217 29.60 -18.90 18.27
C THR A 217 31.11 -18.68 18.10
N SER A 218 31.53 -17.69 17.31
CA SER A 218 32.96 -17.36 17.17
C SER A 218 33.58 -16.82 18.47
N HIS A 219 32.82 -16.19 19.37
CA HIS A 219 33.34 -15.75 20.66
C HIS A 219 33.49 -16.93 21.63
N GLU A 220 32.57 -17.90 21.62
CA GLU A 220 32.70 -19.12 22.44
C GLU A 220 33.87 -19.99 21.99
N GLU A 221 34.11 -20.11 20.68
CA GLU A 221 35.25 -20.85 20.13
C GLU A 221 36.59 -20.22 20.56
N MET A 222 36.74 -18.89 20.46
CA MET A 222 37.98 -18.22 20.89
C MET A 222 38.24 -18.33 22.41
N VAL A 223 37.19 -18.33 23.24
CA VAL A 223 37.35 -18.48 24.70
C VAL A 223 37.65 -19.92 25.11
N ALA A 224 37.26 -20.91 24.30
CA ALA A 224 37.53 -22.31 24.56
C ALA A 224 38.96 -22.75 24.17
N GLU A 225 39.67 -21.96 23.36
CA GLU A 225 41.05 -22.23 22.92
C GLU A 225 42.13 -21.55 23.83
N GLU A 226 41.73 -20.68 24.76
CA GLU A 226 42.59 -20.10 25.81
C GLU A 226 42.63 -20.95 27.09
#